data_AF-A0A3D1M2C7-F1
#
_entry.id   AF-A0A3D1M2C7-F1
#
_cell.length_a   1.000
_cell.length_b   1.000
_cell.length_c   1.000
_cell.angle_alpha   90.00
_cell.angle_beta   90.00
_cell.angle_gamma   90.00
#
_symmetry.space_group_name_H-M   'P 1'
#
loop_
_entity.id
_entity.type
_entity.pdbx_description
1 polymer ?
#
loop_
_entity_poly.entity_id
_entity_poly.type
_entity_poly.pdbx_seq_one_letter_code
_entity_poly.pdbx_strand_id
1 'polypeptide(L)' 'TRLLEYITDADKTYNATIELGKSTDTYDGEGMVTDVVPDLSVNEFDIQSSIEALKG' A
#
# COMPACT_ATOMS: atom_id res chain seq x y z
N THR A 1 -3.63 30.28 6.68
CA THR A 1 -4.02 29.67 5.39
C THR A 1 -5.47 29.20 5.49
N ARG A 2 -6.44 30.01 5.06
CA ARG A 2 -7.89 29.72 5.23
C ARG A 2 -8.52 28.87 4.12
N LEU A 3 -7.83 28.67 3.00
CA LEU A 3 -8.39 27.97 1.83
C LEU A 3 -7.99 26.48 1.76
N LEU A 4 -7.02 26.03 2.55
CA LEU A 4 -6.53 24.65 2.54
C LEU A 4 -7.57 23.66 3.08
N GLU A 5 -8.46 24.13 3.96
CA GLU A 5 -9.56 23.32 4.50
C GLU A 5 -10.45 22.76 3.39
N TYR A 6 -10.67 23.52 2.31
CA TYR A 6 -11.54 23.11 1.20
C TYR A 6 -10.90 22.12 0.22
N ILE A 7 -9.58 21.91 0.28
CA ILE A 7 -8.84 21.02 -0.65
C ILE A 7 -8.44 19.71 0.05
N THR A 8 -8.39 19.71 1.38
CA THR A 8 -7.98 18.52 2.15
C THR A 8 -8.96 17.37 1.96
N ASP A 9 -10.26 17.67 1.87
CA ASP A 9 -11.33 16.69 1.70
C ASP A 9 -11.57 16.25 0.26
N ALA A 10 -10.84 16.80 -0.72
CA ALA A 10 -10.97 16.39 -2.10
C ALA A 10 -10.44 14.96 -2.32
N ASP A 11 -11.09 14.24 -3.22
CA ASP A 11 -10.65 12.91 -3.67
C ASP A 11 -9.24 12.96 -4.25
N LYS A 12 -8.47 11.92 -3.98
CA LYS A 12 -7.08 11.78 -4.43
C LYS A 12 -6.91 10.43 -5.11
N THR A 13 -6.21 10.45 -6.24
CA THR A 13 -5.85 9.25 -7.00
C THR A 13 -4.34 9.08 -6.95
N TYR A 14 -3.91 7.86 -6.68
CA TYR A 14 -2.49 7.52 -6.56
C TYR A 14 -2.13 6.41 -7.55
N ASN A 15 -0.89 6.47 -8.05
CA ASN A 15 -0.27 5.36 -8.74
C ASN A 15 0.91 4.89 -7.87
N ALA A 16 0.93 3.61 -7.53
CA ALA A 16 1.88 3.05 -6.58
C ALA A 16 2.38 1.67 -7.06
N THR A 17 3.58 1.31 -6.62
CA THR A 17 4.14 -0.03 -6.77
C THR A 17 4.40 -0.59 -5.39
N ILE A 18 3.90 -1.80 -5.12
CA ILE A 18 4.01 -2.47 -3.82
C ILE A 18 4.92 -3.68 -3.98
N GLU A 19 5.94 -3.80 -3.13
CA GLU A 19 6.78 -4.98 -3.02
C GLU A 19 6.13 -5.97 -2.04
N LEU A 20 5.89 -7.20 -2.48
CA LEU A 20 5.26 -8.24 -1.64
C LEU A 20 6.33 -9.10 -0.94
N GLY A 21 6.01 -9.60 0.25
CA GLY A 21 6.87 -10.50 1.01
C GLY A 21 7.91 -9.81 1.89
N LYS A 22 7.82 -8.48 2.03
CA LYS A 22 8.75 -7.68 2.82
C LYS A 22 7.99 -6.60 3.58
N SER A 23 8.36 -6.39 4.84
CA SER A 23 7.85 -5.29 5.66
C SER A 23 8.99 -4.36 6.08
N THR A 24 8.71 -3.06 6.12
CA THR A 24 9.62 -2.03 6.60
C THR A 24 8.99 -1.27 7.76
N ASP A 25 9.81 -0.60 8.58
CA ASP A 25 9.35 0.19 9.72
C ASP A 25 8.61 1.48 9.32
N THR A 26 8.86 2.01 8.13
CA THR A 26 8.17 3.19 7.57
C THR A 26 7.03 2.83 6.61
N TYR A 27 6.82 1.54 6.32
CA TYR A 27 5.82 1.04 5.38
C TYR A 27 6.00 1.50 3.92
N ASP A 28 7.21 1.94 3.58
CA ASP A 28 7.61 2.31 2.23
C ASP A 28 9.01 1.76 1.90
N GLY A 29 9.56 2.16 0.75
CA GLY A 29 10.86 1.71 0.27
C GLY A 29 12.07 2.33 0.97
N GLU A 30 11.89 3.32 1.85
CA GLU A 30 13.00 4.05 2.50
C GLU A 30 13.35 3.50 3.89
N GLY A 31 12.46 2.72 4.51
CA GLY A 31 12.63 2.17 5.85
C GLY A 31 13.55 0.96 5.98
N MET A 32 13.83 0.60 7.22
CA MET A 32 14.58 -0.63 7.55
C MET A 32 13.66 -1.83 7.48
N VAL A 33 14.17 -2.94 6.92
CA VAL A 33 13.42 -4.20 6.82
C VAL A 33 13.18 -4.78 8.21
N THR A 34 11.91 -4.99 8.54
CA THR A 34 11.48 -5.57 9.82
C THR A 34 11.10 -7.04 9.70
N ASP A 35 10.64 -7.48 8.53
CA ASP A 35 10.27 -8.86 8.26
C ASP A 35 10.40 -9.23 6.78
N VAL A 36 10.66 -10.51 6.50
CA VAL A 36 10.77 -11.09 5.16
C VAL A 36 10.13 -12.47 5.13
N VAL A 37 9.28 -12.72 4.12
CA VAL A 37 8.66 -14.01 3.85
C VAL A 37 9.47 -14.72 2.74
N PRO A 38 10.35 -15.68 3.08
CA PRO A 38 11.32 -16.25 2.12
C PRO A 38 10.68 -17.11 1.02
N ASP A 39 9.57 -17.79 1.30
CA ASP A 39 8.88 -18.69 0.37
C ASP A 39 7.48 -18.15 0.02
N LEU A 40 7.41 -16.88 -0.39
CA LEU A 40 6.14 -16.26 -0.76
C LEU A 40 5.53 -16.97 -1.98
N SER A 41 4.53 -17.81 -1.72
CA SER A 41 3.73 -18.49 -2.74
C SER A 41 2.35 -17.87 -2.77
N VAL A 42 2.16 -16.92 -3.69
CA VAL A 42 0.87 -16.26 -3.97
C VAL A 42 0.66 -16.25 -5.48
N ASN A 43 -0.58 -16.46 -5.93
CA ASN A 43 -0.92 -16.31 -7.33
C ASN A 43 -1.67 -14.97 -7.57
N GLU A 44 -1.85 -14.62 -8.84
CA GLU A 44 -2.52 -13.37 -9.24
C GLU A 44 -3.97 -13.29 -8.74
N PHE A 45 -4.68 -14.42 -8.66
CA PHE A 45 -6.05 -14.48 -8.16
C PHE A 45 -6.11 -14.14 -6.66
N ASP A 46 -5.18 -14.64 -5.86
CA ASP A 46 -5.09 -14.34 -4.42
C ASP A 46 -4.84 -12.84 -4.21
N ILE A 47 -3.94 -12.24 -5.02
CA ILE A 47 -3.64 -10.81 -4.97
C ILE A 47 -4.87 -9.98 -5.34
N GLN A 48 -5.49 -10.26 -6.49
CA GLN A 48 -6.62 -9.47 -6.97
C GLN A 48 -7.82 -9.57 -6.03
N SER A 49 -8.14 -10.79 -5.56
CA SER A 49 -9.26 -10.99 -4.62
C SER A 49 -9.04 -10.26 -3.29
N SER A 50 -7.80 -10.21 -2.80
CA SER A 50 -7.45 -9.45 -1.60
C SER A 50 -7.60 -7.93 -1.82
N ILE A 51 -7.18 -7.42 -2.97
CA ILE A 51 -7.35 -5.99 -3.32
C ILE A 51 -8.83 -5.62 -3.44
N GLU A 52 -9.65 -6.46 -4.09
CA GLU A 52 -11.10 -6.22 -4.18
C GLU A 52 -11.76 -6.19 -2.79
N ALA A 53 -11.36 -7.07 -1.87
CA ALA A 53 -11.88 -7.10 -0.52
C ALA A 53 -11.52 -5.86 0.33
N LEU A 54 -10.47 -5.12 -0.05
CA LEU A 54 -10.06 -3.88 0.60
C LEU A 54 -10.78 -2.63 0.05
N LYS A 55 -11.53 -2.77 -1.05
CA LYS A 55 -12.38 -1.68 -1.57
C LYS A 55 -13.61 -1.56 -0.67
N GLY A 56 -13.84 -0.35 -0.14
CA GLY A 56 -15.04 0.01 0.64
C GLY A 56 -16.16 0.59 -0.22
#